data_AF-A0A844MGK9-F1
#
_entry.id   AF-A0A844MGK9-F1
#
_cell.length_a   1.000
_cell.length_b   1.000
_cell.length_c   1.000
_cell.angle_alpha   90.00
_cell.angle_beta   90.00
_cell.angle_gamma   90.00
#
_symmetry.space_group_name_H-M   'P 1'
#
loop_
_entity.id
_entity.type
_entity.pdbx_description
1 polymer ?
#
loop_
_entity_poly.entity_id
_entity_poly.type
_entity_poly.pdbx_seq_one_letter_code
_entity_poly.pdbx_strand_id
1 'polypeptide(L)' 'MTKLNYNAMSDNDLLNYVKQHPEDNEAFYTYIDRKRAANPNPKPMSIEEAEAELQRRVSQHQAS' A
#
# COMPACT_ATOMS: atom_id res chain seq x y z
N MET A 1 20.20 -9.80 -16.68
CA MET A 1 19.90 -8.96 -15.50
C MET A 1 19.28 -9.83 -14.44
N THR A 2 19.82 -9.81 -13.23
CA THR A 2 19.27 -10.54 -12.09
C THR A 2 17.97 -9.87 -11.66
N LYS A 3 16.87 -10.60 -11.75
CA LYS A 3 15.55 -10.11 -11.34
C LYS A 3 15.52 -9.99 -9.81
N LEU A 4 15.14 -8.84 -9.29
CA LEU A 4 14.99 -8.65 -7.84
C LEU A 4 13.91 -9.59 -7.30
N ASN A 5 14.14 -10.17 -6.13
CA ASN A 5 13.13 -10.99 -5.47
C ASN A 5 12.28 -10.13 -4.53
N TYR A 6 11.22 -9.52 -5.07
CA TYR A 6 10.28 -8.69 -4.30
C TYR A 6 9.61 -9.45 -3.14
N ASN A 7 9.45 -10.76 -3.25
CA ASN A 7 8.88 -11.59 -2.19
C ASN A 7 9.79 -11.71 -0.96
N ALA A 8 11.11 -11.54 -1.14
CA ALA A 8 12.07 -11.56 -0.04
C ALA A 8 12.22 -10.20 0.65
N MET A 9 11.67 -9.12 0.09
CA MET A 9 11.74 -7.78 0.67
C MET A 9 10.75 -7.61 1.83
N SER A 10 11.15 -6.82 2.83
CA SER A 10 10.21 -6.32 3.83
C SER A 10 9.15 -5.43 3.18
N ASP A 11 8.01 -5.25 3.84
CA ASP A 11 6.92 -4.41 3.31
C ASP A 11 7.36 -2.94 3.14
N ASN A 12 8.22 -2.44 4.02
CA ASN A 12 8.73 -1.07 3.93
C ASN A 12 9.73 -0.92 2.79
N ASP A 13 10.60 -1.90 2.58
CA ASP A 13 11.58 -1.88 1.49
C ASP A 13 10.88 -1.99 0.14
N LEU A 14 9.90 -2.89 0.03
CA LEU A 14 9.10 -3.04 -1.19
C LEU A 14 8.28 -1.78 -1.48
N LEU A 15 7.68 -1.15 -0.46
CA LEU A 15 6.98 0.13 -0.62
C LEU A 15 7.92 1.25 -1.10
N ASN A 16 9.12 1.36 -0.51
CA ASN A 16 10.10 2.35 -0.90
C ASN A 16 10.58 2.13 -2.33
N TYR A 17 10.82 0.87 -2.72
CA TYR A 17 11.18 0.50 -4.08
C TYR A 17 10.09 0.90 -5.08
N VAL A 18 8.83 0.52 -4.82
CA VAL A 18 7.70 0.87 -5.71
C VAL A 18 7.55 2.39 -5.90
N LYS A 19 7.82 3.19 -4.86
CA LYS A 19 7.81 4.66 -4.96
C LYS A 19 8.92 5.21 -5.84
N GLN A 20 10.09 4.56 -5.86
CA GLN A 20 11.25 4.98 -6.64
C GLN A 20 11.22 4.46 -8.08
N HIS A 21 10.45 3.38 -8.34
CA HIS A 21 10.33 2.69 -9.61
C HIS A 21 8.86 2.56 -10.05
N PRO A 22 8.15 3.68 -10.30
CA PRO A 22 6.73 3.65 -10.68
C PRO A 22 6.46 2.91 -12.00
N GLU A 23 7.47 2.72 -12.85
CA GLU A 23 7.39 1.95 -14.09
C GLU A 23 7.43 0.42 -13.87
N ASP A 24 7.89 -0.04 -12.69
CA ASP A 24 8.02 -1.46 -12.37
C ASP A 24 6.67 -2.02 -11.87
N ASN A 25 5.83 -2.37 -12.84
CA ASN A 25 4.52 -2.94 -12.61
C ASN A 25 4.56 -4.22 -11.75
N GLU A 26 5.61 -5.03 -11.86
CA GLU A 26 5.71 -6.28 -11.11
C GLU A 26 5.95 -6.03 -9.62
N ALA A 27 6.82 -5.07 -9.28
CA ALA A 27 6.99 -4.64 -7.91
C ALA A 27 5.69 -4.05 -7.34
N PHE A 28 4.97 -3.24 -8.13
CA PHE A 28 3.68 -2.66 -7.73
C PHE A 28 2.64 -3.74 -7.44
N TYR A 29 2.44 -4.69 -8.35
CA TYR A 29 1.46 -5.77 -8.16
C TYR A 29 1.83 -6.66 -6.96
N THR A 30 3.11 -7.00 -6.80
CA THR A 30 3.58 -7.78 -5.64
C THR A 30 3.22 -7.08 -4.31
N TYR A 31 3.42 -5.76 -4.24
CA TYR A 31 3.07 -4.98 -3.05
C TYR A 31 1.56 -4.98 -2.77
N ILE A 32 0.74 -4.72 -3.79
CA ILE A 32 -0.73 -4.67 -3.65
C ILE A 32 -1.31 -6.02 -3.25
N ASP A 33 -0.86 -7.11 -3.88
CA ASP A 33 -1.34 -8.45 -3.56
C ASP A 33 -1.01 -8.82 -2.11
N ARG A 34 0.18 -8.45 -1.64
CA ARG A 34 0.55 -8.65 -0.23
C ARG A 34 -0.36 -7.87 0.73
N LYS A 35 -0.68 -6.61 0.41
CA LYS A 35 -1.59 -5.80 1.24
C LYS A 35 -3.04 -6.31 1.23
N ARG A 36 -3.51 -6.85 0.10
CA ARG A 36 -4.81 -7.52 0.01
C ARG A 36 -4.82 -8.80 0.84
N ALA A 37 -3.79 -9.63 0.75
CA ALA A 37 -3.68 -10.85 1.55
C ALA A 37 -3.62 -10.55 3.06
N ALA A 38 -2.97 -9.46 3.47
CA ALA A 38 -2.92 -9.03 4.87
C ALA A 38 -4.25 -8.46 5.40
N ASN A 39 -5.17 -8.05 4.52
CA ASN A 39 -6.50 -7.57 4.88
C ASN A 39 -7.60 -8.40 4.19
N PRO A 40 -7.87 -9.62 4.70
CA PRO A 40 -8.76 -10.57 4.04
C PRO A 40 -10.23 -10.13 3.99
N ASN A 41 -10.63 -9.17 4.82
CA ASN A 41 -11.99 -8.64 4.88
C ASN A 41 -11.97 -7.14 4.55
N PRO A 42 -11.78 -6.76 3.26
CA PRO A 42 -11.87 -5.37 2.87
C PRO A 42 -13.28 -4.85 3.20
N LYS A 43 -13.35 -3.75 3.94
CA LYS A 43 -14.61 -3.08 4.22
C LYS A 43 -15.04 -2.32 2.96
N PRO A 44 -16.11 -2.73 2.25
CA PRO A 44 -16.63 -1.93 1.17
C PRO A 44 -17.07 -0.58 1.73
N MET A 45 -16.76 0.48 0.99
CA MET A 45 -16.92 1.85 1.43
C MET A 45 -17.29 2.69 0.22
N SER A 46 -18.25 3.61 0.37
CA SER A 46 -18.52 4.61 -0.66
C SER A 46 -17.34 5.59 -0.79
N ILE A 47 -17.32 6.39 -1.85
CA ILE A 47 -16.28 7.41 -2.03
C ILE A 47 -16.35 8.42 -0.87
N GLU A 48 -17.56 8.85 -0.52
CA GLU A 48 -17.81 9.81 0.56
C GLU A 48 -17.37 9.26 1.92
N GLU A 49 -17.64 7.98 2.19
CA GLU A 49 -17.18 7.33 3.42
C GLU A 49 -15.64 7.21 3.47
N ALA A 50 -14.99 6.97 2.32
CA ALA A 50 -13.53 6.88 2.23
C ALA A 50 -12.86 8.24 2.46
N GLU A 51 -13.43 9.31 1.91
CA GLU A 51 -12.97 10.68 2.15
C GLU A 51 -13.13 11.06 3.63
N ALA A 52 -14.27 10.76 4.25
CA ALA A 52 -14.52 11.04 5.65
C ALA A 52 -13.54 10.30 6.58
N GLU A 53 -13.27 9.02 6.31
CA GLU A 53 -12.30 8.22 7.06
C GLU A 53 -10.87 8.74 6.87
N LEU A 54 -10.50 9.15 5.64
CA LEU A 54 -9.20 9.76 5.37
C LEU A 54 -9.02 11.06 6.16
N GLN A 55 -10.01 11.94 6.12
CA GLN A 55 -10.00 13.21 6.84
C GLN A 55 -9.89 13.00 8.35
N ARG A 56 -10.65 12.04 8.90
CA ARG A 56 -10.56 11.65 10.31
C ARG A 56 -9.14 11.23 10.70
N ARG A 57 -8.49 10.38 9.90
CA ARG A 57 -7.12 9.89 10.18
C ARG A 57 -6.08 11.02 10.14
N VAL A 58 -6.20 11.94 9.20
CA VAL A 58 -5.31 13.10 9.09
C VAL A 58 -5.45 13.99 10.32
N SER A 59 -6.69 14.33 10.71
CA SER A 59 -6.95 15.15 11.89
C SER A 59 -6.43 14.51 13.19
N GLN A 60 -6.51 13.18 13.31
CA GLN A 60 -5.96 12.44 14.45
C GLN A 60 -4.42 12.53 14.52
N HIS A 61 -3.74 12.43 13.37
CA HIS A 61 -2.28 12.57 13.32
C HIS A 61 -1.79 14.01 13.58
N GLN A 62 -2.61 15.02 13.28
CA GLN A 62 -2.27 16.43 13.56
C GLN A 62 -2.49 16.85 15.01
N ALA A 63 -3.34 16.13 15.75
CA ALA A 63 -3.61 16.38 17.16
C ALA A 63 -2.66 15.64 18.12
N SER A 64 -1.68 14.88 17.57
CA SER A 64 -0.72 14.04 18.30
C SER A 64 0.66 14.69 18.37
#